data_AF-A0A839JNP8-F1
#
_entry.id   AF-A0A839JNP8-F1
#
_cell.length_a   1.000
_cell.length_b   1.000
_cell.length_c   1.000
_cell.angle_alpha   90.00
_cell.angle_beta   90.00
_cell.angle_gamma   90.00
#
_symmetry.space_group_name_H-M   'P 1'
#
loop_
_entity.id
_entity.type
_entity.pdbx_description
1 polymer ?
#
loop_
_entity_poly.entity_id
_entity_poly.type
_entity_poly.pdbx_seq_one_letter_code
_entity_poly.pdbx_strand_id
1 'polypeptide(L)'
;MNRILHSIDIVVKESAAVSVDERAIKTFVDTIQLNELDKPQYLFKIDESFSLEQSIAYGFVYNAINFSFWGEPKWKVYVDDKEYDGSVGMQKAMRRAIKSGHDLLSADYLRSISESDLGDILKGNSEIPLFSERLEMLQALGHYVSKRYDGSFMAIVDESGWDAVTLVENLVDEIPSVFNDEENYKGKMVQFYKRAQLVPAYLHGLEQQGVSNHDISRIDELTALADYKVPQMLRKYGILKYREDLSRKVDNFIEIKAGSSEEIEIRAMTIWAVELIVRHLKKSGKSTNALQVDNLLWRRGQIKSPNDKPYHRTRTISY
;
A
#
# COMPACT_ATOMS: atom_id res chain seq x y z
N MET A 1 -4.22 7.49 -20.31
CA MET A 1 -2.99 6.69 -20.18
C MET A 1 -2.56 6.84 -18.73
N ASN A 2 -2.42 5.74 -17.99
CA ASN A 2 -2.07 5.78 -16.58
C ASN A 2 -0.72 6.51 -16.39
N ARG A 3 -0.74 7.61 -15.64
CA ARG A 3 0.40 8.50 -15.37
C ARG A 3 1.57 7.76 -14.70
N ILE A 4 1.29 6.81 -13.81
CA ILE A 4 2.28 5.95 -13.14
C ILE A 4 3.00 5.08 -14.19
N LEU A 5 2.26 4.35 -15.01
CA LEU A 5 2.85 3.50 -16.06
C LEU A 5 3.70 4.28 -17.05
N HIS A 6 3.29 5.51 -17.39
CA HIS A 6 4.09 6.39 -18.22
C HIS A 6 5.39 6.82 -17.53
N SER A 7 5.31 7.22 -16.26
CA SER A 7 6.47 7.71 -15.51
C SER A 7 7.56 6.66 -15.29
N ILE A 8 7.18 5.38 -15.13
CA ILE A 8 8.14 4.28 -14.90
C ILE A 8 8.81 3.76 -16.18
N ASP A 9 8.35 4.18 -17.37
CA ASP A 9 8.85 3.67 -18.66
C ASP A 9 10.38 3.83 -18.82
N ILE A 10 10.94 4.94 -18.34
CA ILE A 10 12.39 5.13 -18.32
C ILE A 10 13.11 4.10 -17.44
N VAL A 11 12.54 3.77 -16.28
CA VAL A 11 13.12 2.76 -15.38
C VAL A 11 13.04 1.38 -16.02
N VAL A 12 11.91 1.04 -16.66
CA VAL A 12 11.75 -0.23 -17.37
C VAL A 12 12.79 -0.39 -18.48
N LYS A 13 13.11 0.69 -19.20
CA LYS A 13 14.09 0.68 -20.30
C LYS A 13 15.55 0.65 -19.83
N GLU A 14 15.84 1.26 -18.69
CA GLU A 14 17.22 1.52 -18.27
C GLU A 14 17.63 0.91 -16.92
N SER A 15 16.76 0.10 -16.33
CA SER A 15 17.04 -0.61 -15.07
C SER A 15 18.30 -1.46 -15.18
N ALA A 16 19.20 -1.29 -14.20
CA ALA A 16 20.51 -1.96 -14.19
C ALA A 16 20.67 -2.97 -13.04
N ALA A 17 19.82 -2.89 -12.02
CA ALA A 17 19.84 -3.73 -10.84
C ALA A 17 18.68 -4.74 -10.82
N VAL A 18 17.59 -4.48 -11.53
CA VAL A 18 16.40 -5.36 -11.55
C VAL A 18 15.92 -5.66 -12.97
N SER A 19 15.65 -6.92 -13.28
CA SER A 19 15.05 -7.35 -14.55
C SER A 19 13.89 -8.31 -14.34
N VAL A 20 13.08 -8.51 -15.39
CA VAL A 20 11.94 -9.42 -15.39
C VAL A 20 12.23 -10.65 -16.26
N ASP A 21 12.03 -11.86 -15.72
CA ASP A 21 12.07 -13.11 -16.49
C ASP A 21 10.64 -13.49 -16.95
N GLU A 22 10.31 -13.17 -18.20
CA GLU A 22 8.98 -13.48 -18.77
C GLU A 22 8.69 -15.00 -18.85
N ARG A 23 9.71 -15.87 -18.86
CA ARG A 23 9.48 -17.32 -18.82
C ARG A 23 8.94 -17.73 -17.46
N ALA A 24 9.45 -17.11 -16.39
CA ALA A 24 8.93 -17.32 -15.04
C ALA A 24 7.50 -16.78 -14.89
N ILE A 25 7.14 -15.69 -15.59
CA ILE A 25 5.75 -15.20 -15.66
C ILE A 25 4.84 -16.27 -16.25
N LYS A 26 5.22 -16.90 -17.37
CA LYS A 26 4.42 -17.96 -17.98
C LYS A 26 4.18 -19.11 -17.00
N THR A 27 5.24 -19.62 -16.36
CA THR A 27 5.13 -20.67 -15.35
C THR A 27 4.27 -20.24 -14.17
N PHE A 28 4.39 -19.00 -13.71
CA PHE A 28 3.58 -18.49 -12.60
C PHE A 28 2.10 -18.40 -12.97
N VAL A 29 1.76 -17.89 -14.15
CA VAL A 29 0.39 -17.75 -14.65
C VAL A 29 -0.34 -19.10 -14.71
N ASP A 30 0.37 -20.19 -15.05
CA ASP A 30 -0.18 -21.55 -15.06
C ASP A 30 -0.57 -22.05 -13.67
N THR A 31 -0.02 -21.45 -12.60
CA THR A 31 -0.39 -21.79 -11.20
C THR A 31 -1.60 -21.03 -10.67
N ILE A 32 -2.14 -20.07 -11.43
CA ILE A 32 -3.21 -19.18 -10.96
C ILE A 32 -4.58 -19.79 -11.30
N GLN A 33 -5.33 -20.15 -10.25
CA GLN A 33 -6.74 -20.48 -10.38
C GLN A 33 -7.58 -19.20 -10.47
N LEU A 34 -8.63 -19.20 -11.28
CA LEU A 34 -9.48 -18.02 -11.52
C LEU A 34 -10.10 -17.47 -10.24
N ASN A 35 -10.65 -18.36 -9.41
CA ASN A 35 -11.23 -18.01 -8.11
C ASN A 35 -10.23 -17.38 -7.13
N GLU A 36 -8.92 -17.46 -7.39
CA GLU A 36 -7.93 -16.77 -6.57
C GLU A 36 -7.83 -15.29 -6.92
N LEU A 37 -8.15 -14.87 -8.15
CA LEU A 37 -8.06 -13.47 -8.59
C LEU A 37 -9.22 -12.62 -8.05
N ASP A 38 -10.40 -13.21 -7.95
CA ASP A 38 -11.63 -12.52 -7.48
C ASP A 38 -11.71 -12.41 -5.95
N LYS A 39 -10.77 -13.03 -5.21
CA LYS A 39 -10.75 -12.88 -3.77
C LYS A 39 -10.36 -11.45 -3.40
N PRO A 40 -11.09 -10.79 -2.50
CA PRO A 40 -10.67 -9.50 -1.97
C PRO A 40 -9.31 -9.64 -1.27
N GLN A 41 -8.56 -8.54 -1.18
CA GLN A 41 -7.47 -8.46 -0.23
C GLN A 41 -8.13 -8.54 1.16
N TYR A 42 -7.98 -9.67 1.86
CA TYR A 42 -8.58 -9.97 3.17
C TYR A 42 -8.12 -9.04 4.32
N LEU A 43 -7.68 -7.83 4.02
CA LEU A 43 -7.10 -6.95 5.01
C LEU A 43 -8.13 -6.28 5.90
N PHE A 44 -9.41 -6.23 5.53
CA PHE A 44 -10.37 -5.48 6.32
C PHE A 44 -11.60 -6.32 6.56
N LYS A 45 -11.66 -7.05 7.68
CA LYS A 45 -12.97 -7.29 8.28
C LYS A 45 -13.47 -5.92 8.68
N ILE A 46 -14.32 -5.30 7.86
CA ILE A 46 -14.85 -3.97 8.17
C ILE A 46 -15.62 -4.09 9.49
N ASP A 47 -15.54 -3.04 10.30
CA ASP A 47 -16.35 -3.01 11.50
C ASP A 47 -17.77 -2.60 11.08
N GLU A 48 -18.68 -3.56 11.02
CA GLU A 48 -20.09 -3.33 10.63
C GLU A 48 -20.81 -2.35 11.57
N SER A 49 -20.21 -2.01 12.72
CA SER A 49 -20.74 -0.96 13.60
C SER A 49 -20.43 0.47 13.12
N PHE A 50 -19.50 0.65 12.18
CA PHE A 50 -19.18 1.97 11.64
C PHE A 50 -20.23 2.41 10.62
N SER A 51 -20.56 3.69 10.64
CA SER A 51 -21.27 4.32 9.52
C SER A 51 -20.41 4.27 8.25
N LEU A 52 -21.01 4.57 7.08
CA LEU A 52 -20.25 4.67 5.84
C LEU A 52 -19.15 5.74 5.93
N GLU A 53 -19.47 6.94 6.44
CA GLU A 53 -18.51 8.03 6.70
C GLU A 53 -17.35 7.55 7.59
N GLN A 54 -17.64 6.85 8.70
CA GLN A 54 -16.62 6.31 9.60
C GLN A 54 -15.75 5.24 8.95
N SER A 55 -16.34 4.39 8.10
CA SER A 55 -15.60 3.37 7.34
C SER A 55 -14.66 4.02 6.32
N ILE A 56 -15.13 5.06 5.62
CA ILE A 56 -14.32 5.85 4.69
C ILE A 56 -13.19 6.54 5.45
N ALA A 57 -13.49 7.27 6.53
CA ALA A 57 -12.51 7.92 7.39
C ALA A 57 -11.42 6.94 7.87
N TYR A 58 -11.82 5.75 8.32
CA TYR A 58 -10.88 4.70 8.72
C TYR A 58 -9.92 4.33 7.58
N GLY A 59 -10.42 4.20 6.35
CA GLY A 59 -9.61 3.93 5.16
C GLY A 59 -8.57 5.01 4.90
N PHE A 60 -8.95 6.29 4.98
CA PHE A 60 -8.02 7.42 4.83
C PHE A 60 -6.95 7.44 5.92
N VAL A 61 -7.37 7.36 7.19
CA VAL A 61 -6.47 7.41 8.35
C VAL A 61 -5.49 6.25 8.33
N TYR A 62 -5.99 5.03 8.08
CA TYR A 62 -5.14 3.85 7.99
C TYR A 62 -4.09 4.01 6.89
N ASN A 63 -4.51 4.38 5.68
CA ASN A 63 -3.60 4.49 4.54
C ASN A 63 -2.67 5.71 4.63
N ALA A 64 -2.99 6.71 5.44
CA ALA A 64 -2.07 7.80 5.76
C ALA A 64 -0.88 7.35 6.62
N ILE A 65 -0.97 6.25 7.38
CA ILE A 65 0.12 5.81 8.30
C ILE A 65 0.59 4.36 8.11
N ASN A 66 0.08 3.66 7.10
CA ASN A 66 0.36 2.25 6.81
C ASN A 66 1.67 2.04 6.01
N PHE A 67 2.81 2.30 6.66
CA PHE A 67 4.15 2.14 6.10
C PHE A 67 5.18 1.69 7.14
N SER A 68 6.32 1.16 6.70
CA SER A 68 7.55 0.94 7.50
C SER A 68 7.41 0.26 8.87
N PHE A 69 6.95 -0.99 8.90
CA PHE A 69 6.74 -1.75 10.15
C PHE A 69 7.94 -2.57 10.66
N TRP A 70 9.04 -2.60 9.91
CA TRP A 70 10.20 -3.43 10.23
C TRP A 70 11.25 -2.62 11.02
N GLY A 71 11.90 -3.27 11.99
CA GLY A 71 12.90 -2.69 12.89
C GLY A 71 13.56 -3.80 13.71
N GLU A 72 14.53 -3.47 14.55
CA GLU A 72 15.23 -4.42 15.42
C GLU A 72 15.22 -3.87 16.87
N PRO A 73 14.32 -4.34 17.76
CA PRO A 73 13.31 -5.36 17.53
C PRO A 73 12.15 -4.84 16.64
N LYS A 74 11.50 -5.77 15.94
CA LYS A 74 10.31 -5.46 15.11
C LYS A 74 9.16 -4.98 15.99
N TRP A 75 8.49 -3.91 15.54
CA TRP A 75 7.30 -3.37 16.20
C TRP A 75 6.14 -4.37 16.16
N LYS A 76 5.55 -4.61 17.34
CA LYS A 76 4.45 -5.54 17.62
C LYS A 76 3.52 -4.92 18.64
N VAL A 77 2.22 -5.16 18.48
CA VAL A 77 1.18 -4.75 19.43
C VAL A 77 0.49 -5.95 20.03
N TYR A 78 0.03 -5.78 21.27
CA TYR A 78 -0.71 -6.79 22.01
C TYR A 78 -2.19 -6.38 22.08
N VAL A 79 -3.07 -7.23 21.53
CA VAL A 79 -4.53 -7.06 21.55
C VAL A 79 -5.16 -8.41 21.82
N ASP A 80 -6.03 -8.49 22.84
CA ASP A 80 -6.71 -9.72 23.28
C ASP A 80 -5.73 -10.90 23.50
N ASP A 81 -4.65 -10.64 24.26
CA ASP A 81 -3.56 -11.58 24.58
C ASP A 81 -2.84 -12.18 23.36
N LYS A 82 -2.98 -11.55 22.19
CA LYS A 82 -2.31 -11.95 20.94
C LYS A 82 -1.41 -10.85 20.43
N GLU A 83 -0.27 -11.28 19.90
CA GLU A 83 0.71 -10.41 19.27
C GLU A 83 0.40 -10.24 17.79
N TYR A 84 0.44 -9.00 17.32
CA TYR A 84 0.25 -8.63 15.91
C TYR A 84 1.36 -7.68 15.47
N ASP A 85 1.76 -7.79 14.19
CA ASP A 85 2.77 -6.92 13.60
C ASP A 85 2.35 -6.44 12.21
N GLY A 86 3.16 -5.56 11.61
CA GLY A 86 2.93 -5.12 10.24
C GLY A 86 1.64 -4.32 10.08
N SER A 87 1.10 -4.37 8.87
CA SER A 87 -0.14 -3.71 8.50
C SER A 87 -1.35 -4.21 9.32
N VAL A 88 -1.34 -5.48 9.75
CA VAL A 88 -2.36 -6.06 10.64
C VAL A 88 -2.24 -5.52 12.06
N GLY A 89 -1.01 -5.39 12.58
CA GLY A 89 -0.73 -4.75 13.87
C GLY A 89 -1.24 -3.32 13.92
N MET A 90 -1.02 -2.54 12.87
CA MET A 90 -1.54 -1.18 12.75
C MET A 90 -3.07 -1.12 12.86
N GLN A 91 -3.78 -1.99 12.15
CA GLN A 91 -5.25 -2.05 12.26
C GLN A 91 -5.71 -2.42 13.66
N LYS A 92 -5.04 -3.38 14.30
CA LYS A 92 -5.36 -3.81 15.67
C LYS A 92 -5.15 -2.68 16.66
N ALA A 93 -4.07 -1.91 16.51
CA ALA A 93 -3.78 -0.72 17.31
C ALA A 93 -4.85 0.37 17.13
N MET A 94 -5.19 0.73 15.89
CA MET A 94 -6.22 1.73 15.59
C MET A 94 -7.60 1.33 16.13
N ARG A 95 -8.02 0.07 15.92
CA ARG A 95 -9.31 -0.42 16.42
C ARG A 95 -9.37 -0.45 17.95
N ARG A 96 -8.28 -0.85 18.61
CA ARG A 96 -8.16 -0.79 20.07
C ARG A 96 -8.35 0.66 20.53
N ALA A 97 -7.65 1.61 19.91
CA ALA A 97 -7.72 3.02 20.26
C ALA A 97 -9.13 3.61 20.10
N ILE A 98 -9.80 3.33 18.98
CA ILE A 98 -11.19 3.78 18.75
C ILE A 98 -12.12 3.24 19.83
N LYS A 99 -12.01 1.95 20.16
CA LYS A 99 -12.80 1.33 21.24
C LYS A 99 -12.50 1.90 22.63
N SER A 100 -11.28 2.38 22.85
CA SER A 100 -10.84 3.01 24.09
C SER A 100 -11.14 4.52 24.15
N GLY A 101 -11.77 5.10 23.13
CA GLY A 101 -12.24 6.49 23.14
C GLY A 101 -11.37 7.49 22.38
N HIS A 102 -10.31 7.06 21.69
CA HIS A 102 -9.58 7.95 20.77
C HIS A 102 -10.39 8.14 19.48
N ASP A 103 -10.78 9.36 19.17
CA ASP A 103 -11.63 9.67 18.01
C ASP A 103 -10.83 9.77 16.70
N LEU A 104 -10.16 8.68 16.34
CA LEU A 104 -9.33 8.60 15.13
C LEU A 104 -10.09 8.82 13.82
N LEU A 105 -11.43 8.87 13.85
CA LEU A 105 -12.29 9.05 12.67
C LEU A 105 -12.76 10.50 12.51
N SER A 106 -12.38 11.39 13.44
CA SER A 106 -12.70 12.81 13.41
C SER A 106 -11.53 13.64 12.88
N ALA A 107 -11.78 14.47 11.87
CA ALA A 107 -10.79 15.41 11.34
C ALA A 107 -10.27 16.38 12.43
N ASP A 108 -11.13 16.78 13.36
CA ASP A 108 -10.79 17.68 14.46
C ASP A 108 -9.85 17.03 15.48
N TYR A 109 -10.08 15.76 15.79
CA TYR A 109 -9.16 14.98 16.61
C TYR A 109 -7.82 14.80 15.90
N LEU A 110 -7.83 14.40 14.62
CA LEU A 110 -6.62 14.18 13.84
C LEU A 110 -5.74 15.43 13.72
N ARG A 111 -6.32 16.61 13.47
CA ARG A 111 -5.53 17.86 13.36
C ARG A 111 -4.86 18.29 14.67
N SER A 112 -5.39 17.84 15.80
CA SER A 112 -4.94 18.21 17.15
C SER A 112 -4.33 17.06 17.94
N ILE A 113 -4.22 15.87 17.34
CA ILE A 113 -3.67 14.67 17.99
C ILE A 113 -2.27 14.95 18.52
N SER A 114 -2.04 14.61 19.78
CA SER A 114 -0.75 14.85 20.44
C SER A 114 0.21 13.69 20.25
N GLU A 115 1.49 13.94 20.51
CA GLU A 115 2.52 12.89 20.58
C GLU A 115 2.16 11.82 21.61
N SER A 116 1.61 12.23 22.76
CA SER A 116 1.14 11.33 23.83
C SER A 116 0.01 10.44 23.35
N ASP A 117 -1.00 11.01 22.67
CA ASP A 117 -2.12 10.24 22.15
C ASP A 117 -1.63 9.21 21.14
N LEU A 118 -0.80 9.61 20.18
CA LEU A 118 -0.27 8.68 19.18
C LEU A 118 0.61 7.60 19.83
N GLY A 119 1.37 7.96 20.87
CA GLY A 119 2.19 7.05 21.66
C GLY A 119 1.34 5.97 22.33
N ASP A 120 0.22 6.35 22.92
CA ASP A 120 -0.74 5.41 23.52
C ASP A 120 -1.45 4.55 22.46
N ILE A 121 -1.87 5.16 21.35
CA ILE A 121 -2.51 4.47 20.22
C ILE A 121 -1.60 3.38 19.65
N LEU A 122 -0.34 3.71 19.36
CA LEU A 122 0.63 2.82 18.71
C LEU A 122 1.51 2.04 19.69
N LYS A 123 1.19 2.09 20.98
CA LYS A 123 1.93 1.40 22.04
C LYS A 123 2.09 -0.09 21.73
N GLY A 124 3.36 -0.49 21.66
CA GLY A 124 3.82 -1.85 21.34
C GLY A 124 5.03 -2.26 22.19
N ASN A 125 5.71 -3.32 21.77
CA ASN A 125 6.96 -3.81 22.40
C ASN A 125 8.17 -2.88 22.19
N SER A 126 8.14 -2.05 21.16
CA SER A 126 9.14 -1.03 20.83
C SER A 126 8.45 0.17 20.21
N GLU A 127 9.19 1.26 19.99
CA GLU A 127 8.69 2.37 19.20
C GLU A 127 8.56 1.96 17.72
N ILE A 128 7.45 2.35 17.09
CA ILE A 128 7.24 2.10 15.67
C ILE A 128 8.17 3.02 14.85
N PRO A 129 8.90 2.50 13.86
CA PRO A 129 9.80 3.33 13.06
C PRO A 129 9.05 4.40 12.28
N LEU A 130 9.58 5.62 12.19
CA LEU A 130 8.93 6.80 11.58
C LEU A 130 7.70 7.27 12.35
N PHE A 131 7.81 7.33 13.68
CA PHE A 131 6.72 7.74 14.57
C PHE A 131 6.32 9.21 14.35
N SER A 132 7.30 10.12 14.33
CA SER A 132 7.07 11.56 14.12
C SER A 132 6.41 11.84 12.77
N GLU A 133 6.81 11.15 11.71
CA GLU A 133 6.22 11.29 10.38
C GLU A 133 4.76 10.82 10.36
N ARG A 134 4.39 9.79 11.14
CA ARG A 134 2.97 9.40 11.29
C ARG A 134 2.18 10.47 11.99
N LEU A 135 2.73 11.10 13.03
CA LEU A 135 2.07 12.20 13.74
C LEU A 135 1.80 13.36 12.79
N GLU A 136 2.82 13.79 12.04
CA GLU A 136 2.72 14.86 11.06
C GLU A 136 1.68 14.55 9.97
N MET A 137 1.63 13.30 9.49
CA MET A 137 0.66 12.90 8.46
C MET A 137 -0.78 12.87 8.97
N LEU A 138 -1.02 12.40 10.20
CA LEU A 138 -2.36 12.44 10.80
C LEU A 138 -2.82 13.88 10.99
N GLN A 139 -1.94 14.74 11.50
CA GLN A 139 -2.21 16.16 11.67
C GLN A 139 -2.50 16.82 10.31
N ALA A 140 -1.67 16.58 9.29
CA ALA A 140 -1.88 17.12 7.95
C ALA A 140 -3.22 16.66 7.35
N LEU A 141 -3.56 15.37 7.48
CA LEU A 141 -4.84 14.81 7.03
C LEU A 141 -6.01 15.49 7.73
N GLY A 142 -5.96 15.62 9.07
CA GLY A 142 -7.00 16.30 9.84
C GLY A 142 -7.17 17.76 9.42
N HIS A 143 -6.08 18.51 9.24
CA HIS A 143 -6.13 19.90 8.80
C HIS A 143 -6.78 20.04 7.42
N TYR A 144 -6.41 19.16 6.48
CA TYR A 144 -6.96 19.14 5.12
C TYR A 144 -8.47 18.87 5.14
N VAL A 145 -8.90 17.80 5.78
CA VAL A 145 -10.31 17.38 5.83
C VAL A 145 -11.16 18.43 6.55
N SER A 146 -10.69 18.95 7.69
CA SER A 146 -11.37 19.99 8.47
C SER A 146 -11.52 21.29 7.68
N LYS A 147 -10.46 21.75 7.01
CA LYS A 147 -10.46 23.05 6.33
C LYS A 147 -11.23 23.04 5.00
N ARG A 148 -11.13 21.96 4.23
CA ARG A 148 -11.68 21.91 2.86
C ARG A 148 -13.06 21.26 2.78
N TYR A 149 -13.35 20.32 3.67
CA TYR A 149 -14.56 19.49 3.61
C TYR A 149 -15.38 19.51 4.90
N ASP A 150 -15.15 20.50 5.78
CA ASP A 150 -15.85 20.66 7.06
C ASP A 150 -15.84 19.36 7.91
N GLY A 151 -14.74 18.61 7.82
CA GLY A 151 -14.56 17.37 8.56
C GLY A 151 -15.11 16.10 7.91
N SER A 152 -15.76 16.17 6.74
CA SER A 152 -16.27 14.98 6.03
C SER A 152 -15.22 14.34 5.12
N PHE A 153 -14.92 13.07 5.36
CA PHE A 153 -14.12 12.23 4.48
C PHE A 153 -14.93 11.75 3.26
N MET A 154 -16.24 11.51 3.41
CA MET A 154 -17.11 11.15 2.29
C MET A 154 -17.14 12.25 1.23
N ALA A 155 -17.13 13.52 1.63
CA ALA A 155 -17.08 14.66 0.69
C ALA A 155 -15.85 14.64 -0.24
N ILE A 156 -14.71 14.08 0.20
CA ILE A 156 -13.52 13.88 -0.64
C ILE A 156 -13.81 12.87 -1.76
N VAL A 157 -14.49 11.77 -1.40
CA VAL A 157 -14.86 10.70 -2.33
C VAL A 157 -15.97 11.16 -3.28
N ASP A 158 -16.93 11.94 -2.78
CA ASP A 158 -17.99 12.53 -3.59
C ASP A 158 -17.43 13.55 -4.60
N GLU A 159 -16.47 14.38 -4.20
CA GLU A 159 -15.80 15.33 -5.11
C GLU A 159 -15.01 14.61 -6.20
N SER A 160 -14.41 13.45 -5.90
CA SER A 160 -13.75 12.62 -6.92
C SER A 160 -14.75 11.91 -7.85
N GLY A 161 -16.06 12.02 -7.59
CA GLY A 161 -17.11 11.35 -8.36
C GLY A 161 -17.10 9.83 -8.22
N TRP A 162 -16.60 9.30 -7.10
CA TRP A 162 -16.39 7.86 -6.91
C TRP A 162 -15.52 7.25 -8.03
N ASP A 163 -14.51 7.99 -8.44
CA ASP A 163 -13.55 7.57 -9.45
C ASP A 163 -12.17 7.33 -8.82
N ALA A 164 -11.63 6.12 -9.01
CA ALA A 164 -10.38 5.69 -8.38
C ALA A 164 -9.17 6.54 -8.82
N VAL A 165 -9.08 6.87 -10.11
CA VAL A 165 -7.93 7.62 -10.66
C VAL A 165 -8.04 9.08 -10.26
N THR A 166 -9.23 9.68 -10.35
CA THR A 166 -9.45 11.06 -9.90
C THR A 166 -9.17 11.21 -8.41
N LEU A 167 -9.59 10.23 -7.59
CA LEU A 167 -9.31 10.26 -6.15
C LEU A 167 -7.80 10.23 -5.86
N VAL A 168 -7.04 9.40 -6.58
CA VAL A 168 -5.57 9.36 -6.45
C VAL A 168 -4.94 10.70 -6.85
N GLU A 169 -5.38 11.27 -7.97
CA GLU A 169 -4.87 12.56 -8.46
C GLU A 169 -5.16 13.69 -7.47
N ASN A 170 -6.40 13.81 -6.99
CA ASN A 170 -6.79 14.81 -5.97
C ASN A 170 -5.96 14.64 -4.69
N LEU A 171 -5.75 13.40 -4.20
CA LEU A 171 -4.99 13.18 -2.97
C LEU A 171 -3.53 13.59 -3.10
N VAL A 172 -2.90 13.33 -4.25
CA VAL A 172 -1.51 13.69 -4.50
C VAL A 172 -1.37 15.21 -4.66
N ASP A 173 -2.29 15.84 -5.40
CA ASP A 173 -2.18 17.26 -5.74
C ASP A 173 -2.60 18.16 -4.57
N GLU A 174 -3.59 17.75 -3.77
CA GLU A 174 -4.18 18.58 -2.72
C GLU A 174 -3.58 18.35 -1.32
N ILE A 175 -3.06 17.15 -1.03
CA ILE A 175 -2.36 16.84 0.23
C ILE A 175 -1.05 16.05 -0.01
N PRO A 176 -0.09 16.62 -0.75
CA PRO A 176 1.16 15.95 -1.11
C PRO A 176 2.01 15.55 0.11
N SER A 177 1.89 16.25 1.24
CA SER A 177 2.60 15.90 2.48
C SER A 177 2.21 14.52 3.04
N VAL A 178 1.04 14.00 2.67
CA VAL A 178 0.57 12.68 3.08
C VAL A 178 0.72 11.67 1.95
N PHE A 179 0.32 12.01 0.72
CA PHE A 179 0.15 11.02 -0.35
C PHE A 179 1.13 11.12 -1.52
N ASN A 180 1.99 12.14 -1.57
CA ASN A 180 3.00 12.23 -2.63
C ASN A 180 4.03 11.11 -2.50
N ASP A 181 4.35 10.47 -3.62
CA ASP A 181 5.27 9.33 -3.70
C ASP A 181 5.88 9.32 -5.11
N GLU A 182 6.83 10.24 -5.28
CA GLU A 182 7.60 10.45 -6.51
C GLU A 182 9.09 10.44 -6.19
N GLU A 183 9.87 9.98 -7.16
CA GLU A 183 11.31 9.89 -7.04
C GLU A 183 12.01 10.36 -8.32
N ASN A 184 13.22 10.88 -8.19
CA ASN A 184 14.04 11.27 -9.34
C ASN A 184 14.91 10.10 -9.81
N TYR A 185 14.62 9.58 -11.01
CA TYR A 185 15.45 8.57 -11.67
C TYR A 185 16.13 9.18 -12.89
N LYS A 186 17.46 9.38 -12.80
CA LYS A 186 18.30 9.91 -13.90
C LYS A 186 17.74 11.23 -14.48
N GLY A 187 17.25 12.13 -13.62
CA GLY A 187 16.72 13.42 -14.04
C GLY A 187 15.27 13.38 -14.53
N LYS A 188 14.57 12.24 -14.45
CA LYS A 188 13.14 12.11 -14.74
C LYS A 188 12.35 11.80 -13.47
N MET A 189 11.16 12.38 -13.36
CA MET A 189 10.25 12.09 -12.26
C MET A 189 9.56 10.76 -12.51
N VAL A 190 9.61 9.87 -11.53
CA VAL A 190 8.97 8.56 -11.50
C VAL A 190 7.95 8.56 -10.38
N GLN A 191 6.75 8.04 -10.64
CA GLN A 191 5.61 8.13 -9.73
C GLN A 191 5.14 6.74 -9.33
N PHE A 192 4.74 6.58 -8.08
CA PHE A 192 4.24 5.30 -7.54
C PHE A 192 2.90 5.44 -6.81
N TYR A 193 2.72 6.54 -6.06
CA TYR A 193 1.48 6.88 -5.34
C TYR A 193 0.86 5.72 -4.56
N LYS A 194 1.68 4.84 -3.97
CA LYS A 194 1.20 3.56 -3.41
C LYS A 194 0.13 3.77 -2.34
N ARG A 195 0.35 4.70 -1.41
CA ARG A 195 -0.61 4.99 -0.33
C ARG A 195 -1.85 5.72 -0.81
N ALA A 196 -1.73 6.57 -1.84
CA ALA A 196 -2.89 7.19 -2.48
C ALA A 196 -3.77 6.13 -3.17
N GLN A 197 -3.17 5.18 -3.91
CA GLN A 197 -3.87 4.08 -4.58
C GLN A 197 -4.55 3.11 -3.59
N LEU A 198 -4.03 2.99 -2.37
CA LEU A 198 -4.66 2.17 -1.32
C LEU A 198 -6.02 2.71 -0.86
N VAL A 199 -6.29 4.01 -1.00
CA VAL A 199 -7.58 4.60 -0.61
C VAL A 199 -8.73 4.09 -1.50
N PRO A 200 -8.73 4.27 -2.84
CA PRO A 200 -9.77 3.70 -3.68
C PRO A 200 -9.80 2.17 -3.64
N ALA A 201 -8.66 1.49 -3.48
CA ALA A 201 -8.64 0.03 -3.29
C ALA A 201 -9.37 -0.39 -2.00
N TYR A 202 -9.27 0.40 -0.93
CA TYR A 202 -10.03 0.19 0.30
C TYR A 202 -11.53 0.41 0.09
N LEU A 203 -11.92 1.48 -0.62
CA LEU A 203 -13.32 1.79 -0.93
C LEU A 203 -13.99 0.68 -1.77
N HIS A 204 -13.28 0.15 -2.77
CA HIS A 204 -13.74 -1.02 -3.52
C HIS A 204 -13.95 -2.25 -2.61
N GLY A 205 -13.11 -2.39 -1.57
CA GLY A 205 -13.31 -3.41 -0.54
C GLY A 205 -14.58 -3.20 0.30
N LEU A 206 -14.98 -1.95 0.57
CA LEU A 206 -16.25 -1.63 1.25
C LEU A 206 -17.45 -2.04 0.39
N GLU A 207 -17.40 -1.74 -0.91
CA GLU A 207 -18.41 -2.12 -1.90
C GLU A 207 -18.56 -3.65 -1.99
N GLN A 208 -17.46 -4.38 -2.16
CA GLN A 208 -17.46 -5.85 -2.25
C GLN A 208 -18.03 -6.56 -1.00
N GLN A 209 -17.99 -5.88 0.15
CA GLN A 209 -18.55 -6.39 1.41
C GLN A 209 -19.99 -5.90 1.67
N GLY A 210 -20.57 -5.11 0.77
CA GLY A 210 -21.92 -4.56 0.91
C GLY A 210 -22.04 -3.44 1.96
N VAL A 211 -20.93 -2.84 2.37
CA VAL A 211 -20.92 -1.70 3.31
C VAL A 211 -21.23 -0.39 2.58
N SER A 212 -20.79 -0.27 1.32
CA SER A 212 -21.13 0.82 0.42
C SER A 212 -22.02 0.32 -0.72
N ASN A 213 -23.02 1.13 -1.11
CA ASN A 213 -23.83 0.90 -2.30
C ASN A 213 -23.30 1.66 -3.53
N HIS A 214 -22.18 2.37 -3.39
CA HIS A 214 -21.53 3.11 -4.47
C HIS A 214 -20.40 2.27 -5.07
N ASP A 215 -20.45 2.09 -6.39
CA ASP A 215 -19.35 1.52 -7.18
C ASP A 215 -18.24 2.56 -7.34
N ILE A 216 -16.98 2.11 -7.30
CA ILE A 216 -15.81 2.94 -7.57
C ILE A 216 -15.27 2.66 -8.97
N SER A 217 -15.48 3.61 -9.87
CA SER A 217 -15.11 3.49 -11.28
C SER A 217 -13.59 3.56 -11.50
N ARG A 218 -13.13 3.02 -12.64
CA ARG A 218 -11.71 2.96 -13.06
C ARG A 218 -10.78 2.26 -12.05
N ILE A 219 -11.30 1.41 -11.18
CA ILE A 219 -10.50 0.63 -10.23
C ILE A 219 -9.48 -0.30 -10.95
N ASP A 220 -9.81 -0.72 -12.17
CA ASP A 220 -8.97 -1.54 -13.03
C ASP A 220 -7.81 -0.76 -13.68
N GLU A 221 -7.82 0.57 -13.60
CA GLU A 221 -6.71 1.42 -14.02
C GLU A 221 -5.65 1.61 -12.92
N LEU A 222 -5.90 1.18 -11.67
CA LEU A 222 -4.86 1.17 -10.64
C LEU A 222 -3.73 0.19 -10.99
N THR A 223 -2.51 0.50 -10.53
CA THR A 223 -1.33 -0.37 -10.75
C THR A 223 -1.12 -1.33 -9.59
N ALA A 224 -0.06 -2.15 -9.68
CA ALA A 224 0.48 -2.82 -8.50
C ALA A 224 0.83 -1.78 -7.42
N LEU A 225 0.55 -2.13 -6.16
CA LEU A 225 0.79 -1.30 -4.99
C LEU A 225 2.24 -1.54 -4.53
N ALA A 226 3.19 -0.88 -5.21
CA ALA A 226 4.63 -1.15 -5.13
C ALA A 226 5.24 -0.94 -3.72
N ASP A 227 5.11 -1.96 -2.88
CA ASP A 227 5.63 -2.08 -1.52
C ASP A 227 6.86 -3.00 -1.44
N TYR A 228 7.17 -3.56 -0.27
CA TYR A 228 8.24 -4.55 -0.09
C TYR A 228 7.78 -6.02 -0.15
N LYS A 229 6.48 -6.32 -0.09
CA LYS A 229 5.93 -7.68 -0.10
C LYS A 229 5.69 -8.23 -1.50
N VAL A 230 5.14 -7.42 -2.39
CA VAL A 230 4.89 -7.83 -3.77
C VAL A 230 6.20 -8.15 -4.51
N PRO A 231 7.26 -7.31 -4.46
CA PRO A 231 8.55 -7.67 -5.04
C PRO A 231 9.19 -8.91 -4.41
N GLN A 232 9.00 -9.12 -3.10
CA GLN A 232 9.47 -10.34 -2.42
C GLN A 232 8.86 -11.59 -3.06
N MET A 233 7.55 -11.55 -3.35
CA MET A 233 6.84 -12.67 -3.98
C MET A 233 7.23 -12.85 -5.45
N LEU A 234 7.35 -11.76 -6.21
CA LEU A 234 7.82 -11.83 -7.60
C LEU A 234 9.24 -12.41 -7.68
N ARG A 235 10.12 -12.05 -6.73
CA ARG A 235 11.46 -12.64 -6.61
C ARG A 235 11.41 -14.12 -6.24
N LYS A 236 10.53 -14.52 -5.32
CA LYS A 236 10.28 -15.92 -4.94
C LYS A 236 9.86 -16.78 -6.14
N TYR A 237 9.00 -16.25 -7.00
CA TYR A 237 8.59 -16.93 -8.24
C TYR A 237 9.62 -16.81 -9.37
N GLY A 238 10.76 -16.16 -9.12
CA GLY A 238 11.80 -15.96 -10.10
C GLY A 238 11.45 -14.98 -11.22
N ILE A 239 10.36 -14.22 -11.07
CA ILE A 239 9.90 -13.21 -12.01
C ILE A 239 10.80 -11.98 -11.94
N LEU A 240 11.04 -11.44 -10.74
CA LEU A 240 12.07 -10.41 -10.56
C LEU A 240 13.43 -11.05 -10.33
N LYS A 241 14.43 -10.60 -11.09
CA LYS A 241 15.84 -10.97 -10.94
C LYS A 241 16.61 -9.73 -10.52
N TYR A 242 17.35 -9.84 -9.42
CA TYR A 242 18.22 -8.78 -8.94
C TYR A 242 19.66 -9.08 -9.36
N ARG A 243 20.42 -8.04 -9.67
CA ARG A 243 21.88 -8.11 -9.79
C ARG A 243 22.48 -8.66 -8.49
N GLU A 244 23.65 -9.29 -8.59
CA GLU A 244 24.25 -10.07 -7.51
C GLU A 244 24.49 -9.28 -6.22
N ASP A 245 24.99 -8.05 -6.31
CA ASP A 245 25.17 -7.15 -5.17
C ASP A 245 23.84 -6.73 -4.52
N LEU A 246 22.80 -6.43 -5.31
CA LEU A 246 21.47 -6.13 -4.79
C LEU A 246 20.84 -7.36 -4.11
N SER A 247 20.98 -8.54 -4.71
CA SER A 247 20.57 -9.81 -4.07
C SER A 247 21.26 -9.99 -2.72
N ARG A 248 22.58 -9.79 -2.64
CA ARG A 248 23.33 -9.89 -1.38
C ARG A 248 22.86 -8.86 -0.35
N LYS A 249 22.57 -7.62 -0.74
CA LYS A 249 22.02 -6.61 0.19
C LYS A 249 20.71 -7.09 0.81
N VAL A 250 19.75 -7.47 -0.03
CA VAL A 250 18.43 -7.93 0.40
C VAL A 250 18.54 -9.19 1.26
N ASP A 251 19.33 -10.18 0.83
CA ASP A 251 19.48 -11.46 1.53
C ASP A 251 20.17 -11.32 2.90
N ASN A 252 20.97 -10.28 3.10
CA ASN A 252 21.64 -9.98 4.38
C ASN A 252 20.97 -8.84 5.17
N PHE A 253 19.74 -8.45 4.82
CA PHE A 253 18.99 -7.38 5.49
C PHE A 253 19.70 -6.02 5.49
N ILE A 254 20.61 -5.78 4.55
CA ILE A 254 21.28 -4.50 4.37
C ILE A 254 20.25 -3.52 3.80
N GLU A 255 20.07 -2.40 4.51
CA GLU A 255 19.13 -1.36 4.12
C GLU A 255 19.50 -0.75 2.76
N ILE A 256 18.49 -0.59 1.91
CA ILE A 256 18.56 0.13 0.65
C ILE A 256 18.04 1.54 0.92
N LYS A 257 18.83 2.54 0.53
CA LYS A 257 18.50 3.94 0.75
C LYS A 257 17.24 4.33 -0.03
N ALA A 258 16.31 5.03 0.62
CA ALA A 258 15.14 5.62 -0.04
C ALA A 258 15.56 6.56 -1.19
N GLY A 259 14.84 6.52 -2.31
CA GLY A 259 15.15 7.28 -3.51
C GLY A 259 16.44 6.85 -4.24
N SER A 260 17.07 5.75 -3.84
CA SER A 260 18.20 5.20 -4.60
C SER A 260 17.73 4.51 -5.87
N SER A 261 18.58 4.41 -6.89
CA SER A 261 18.25 3.69 -8.12
C SER A 261 17.84 2.23 -7.87
N GLU A 262 18.43 1.55 -6.88
CA GLU A 262 18.05 0.18 -6.52
C GLU A 262 16.62 0.11 -5.98
N GLU A 263 16.24 1.06 -5.13
CA GLU A 263 14.90 1.16 -4.56
C GLU A 263 13.85 1.46 -5.62
N ILE A 264 14.12 2.47 -6.46
CA ILE A 264 13.24 2.89 -7.55
C ILE A 264 13.07 1.75 -8.57
N GLU A 265 14.15 1.06 -8.94
CA GLU A 265 14.11 -0.05 -9.89
C GLU A 265 13.32 -1.24 -9.34
N ILE A 266 13.45 -1.59 -8.06
CA ILE A 266 12.62 -2.64 -7.44
C ILE A 266 11.13 -2.30 -7.58
N ARG A 267 10.74 -1.07 -7.27
CA ARG A 267 9.33 -0.63 -7.28
C ARG A 267 8.77 -0.54 -8.70
N ALA A 268 9.51 0.09 -9.61
CA ALA A 268 9.08 0.24 -11.01
C ALA A 268 8.99 -1.11 -11.72
N MET A 269 9.98 -1.99 -11.52
CA MET A 269 9.95 -3.32 -12.11
C MET A 269 8.88 -4.21 -11.48
N THR A 270 8.47 -3.96 -10.22
CA THR A 270 7.31 -4.62 -9.61
C THR A 270 6.03 -4.28 -10.37
N ILE A 271 5.77 -2.98 -10.60
CA ILE A 271 4.60 -2.53 -11.37
C ILE A 271 4.63 -3.15 -12.77
N TRP A 272 5.78 -3.07 -13.44
CA TRP A 272 5.91 -3.61 -14.79
C TRP A 272 5.73 -5.14 -14.86
N ALA A 273 6.28 -5.89 -13.91
CA ALA A 273 6.10 -7.33 -13.85
C ALA A 273 4.63 -7.72 -13.69
N VAL A 274 3.87 -6.99 -12.86
CA VAL A 274 2.43 -7.21 -12.69
C VAL A 274 1.66 -6.89 -13.98
N GLU A 275 1.98 -5.80 -14.67
CA GLU A 275 1.39 -5.50 -15.98
C GLU A 275 1.64 -6.62 -17.00
N LEU A 276 2.84 -7.20 -17.02
CA LEU A 276 3.16 -8.34 -17.88
C LEU A 276 2.36 -9.59 -17.48
N ILE A 277 2.16 -9.87 -16.19
CA ILE A 277 1.31 -10.96 -15.71
C ILE A 277 -0.14 -10.76 -16.19
N VAL A 278 -0.71 -9.56 -16.03
CA VAL A 278 -2.06 -9.22 -16.50
C VAL A 278 -2.20 -9.46 -17.99
N ARG A 279 -1.23 -9.02 -18.79
CA ARG A 279 -1.23 -9.26 -20.25
C ARG A 279 -1.22 -10.74 -20.60
N HIS A 280 -0.45 -11.56 -19.88
CA HIS A 280 -0.42 -13.01 -20.09
C HIS A 280 -1.77 -13.66 -19.72
N LEU A 281 -2.35 -13.27 -18.58
CA LEU A 281 -3.66 -13.77 -18.14
C LEU A 281 -4.77 -13.42 -19.15
N LYS A 282 -4.80 -12.17 -19.64
CA LYS A 282 -5.76 -11.72 -20.67
C LYS A 282 -5.62 -12.49 -21.98
N LYS A 283 -4.40 -12.78 -22.43
CA LYS A 283 -4.15 -13.64 -23.62
C LYS A 283 -4.68 -15.06 -23.43
N SER A 284 -4.70 -15.56 -22.20
CA SER A 284 -5.30 -16.86 -21.85
C SER A 284 -6.82 -16.78 -21.60
N GLY A 285 -7.48 -15.67 -21.96
CA GLY A 285 -8.93 -15.49 -21.82
C GLY A 285 -9.39 -15.14 -20.40
N LYS A 286 -8.48 -14.85 -19.47
CA LYS A 286 -8.80 -14.50 -18.09
C LYS A 286 -8.90 -12.98 -17.96
N SER A 287 -10.10 -12.45 -17.70
CA SER A 287 -10.27 -11.02 -17.40
C SER A 287 -9.70 -10.72 -16.02
N THR A 288 -8.81 -9.73 -15.93
CA THR A 288 -8.20 -9.31 -14.66
C THR A 288 -7.54 -7.92 -14.78
N ASN A 289 -7.10 -7.34 -13.66
CA ASN A 289 -6.36 -6.10 -13.58
C ASN A 289 -5.15 -6.22 -12.62
N ALA A 290 -4.31 -5.17 -12.57
CA ALA A 290 -3.09 -5.18 -11.77
C ALA A 290 -3.38 -5.28 -10.26
N LEU A 291 -4.43 -4.62 -9.77
CA LEU A 291 -4.84 -4.68 -8.37
C LEU A 291 -5.22 -6.12 -7.94
N GLN A 292 -5.93 -6.87 -8.76
CA GLN A 292 -6.28 -8.27 -8.46
C GLN A 292 -5.04 -9.18 -8.41
N VAL A 293 -4.09 -8.98 -9.33
CA VAL A 293 -2.81 -9.73 -9.34
C VAL A 293 -1.94 -9.35 -8.14
N ASP A 294 -1.90 -8.07 -7.77
CA ASP A 294 -1.24 -7.58 -6.56
C ASP A 294 -1.81 -8.24 -5.31
N ASN A 295 -3.14 -8.21 -5.17
CA ASN A 295 -3.87 -8.84 -4.06
C ASN A 295 -3.58 -10.34 -3.97
N LEU A 296 -3.52 -11.03 -5.10
CA LEU A 296 -3.13 -12.44 -5.18
C LEU A 296 -1.71 -12.67 -4.64
N LEU A 297 -0.73 -11.92 -5.15
CA LEU A 297 0.68 -12.02 -4.74
C LEU A 297 0.82 -11.74 -3.24
N TRP A 298 0.18 -10.67 -2.76
CA TRP A 298 0.18 -10.29 -1.36
C TRP A 298 -0.40 -11.38 -0.46
N ARG A 299 -1.56 -11.96 -0.83
CA ARG A 299 -2.18 -13.09 -0.09
C ARG A 299 -1.28 -14.30 -0.04
N ARG A 300 -0.69 -14.69 -1.18
CA ARG A 300 0.26 -15.83 -1.24
C ARG A 300 1.49 -15.57 -0.36
N GLY A 301 1.91 -14.31 -0.18
CA GLY A 301 3.00 -13.92 0.71
C GLY A 301 2.70 -13.94 2.21
N GLN A 302 1.43 -14.08 2.61
CA GLN A 302 1.06 -14.31 4.01
C GLN A 302 1.33 -15.76 4.44
N ILE A 303 1.35 -16.70 3.50
CA ILE A 303 1.68 -18.10 3.74
C ILE A 303 3.20 -18.25 3.81
N LYS A 304 3.72 -18.36 5.04
CA LYS A 304 5.16 -18.49 5.27
C LYS A 304 5.70 -19.81 4.76
N SER A 305 6.85 -19.75 4.10
CA SER A 305 7.64 -20.91 3.68
C SER A 305 9.05 -20.81 4.26
N PRO A 306 9.67 -21.94 4.67
CA PRO A 306 11.08 -21.96 5.06
C PRO A 306 12.04 -21.44 3.96
N ASN A 307 11.61 -21.48 2.70
CA ASN A 307 12.40 -21.03 1.56
C ASN A 307 12.14 -19.56 1.17
N ASP A 308 11.36 -18.81 1.97
CA ASP A 308 11.10 -17.39 1.69
C ASP A 308 12.39 -16.58 1.86
N LYS A 309 12.83 -15.96 0.77
CA LYS A 309 13.90 -14.96 0.84
C LYS A 309 13.41 -13.67 1.50
N PRO A 310 14.28 -12.88 2.15
CA PRO A 310 13.92 -11.58 2.69
C PRO A 310 13.34 -10.62 1.64
N TYR A 311 12.50 -9.70 2.11
CA TYR A 311 12.10 -8.52 1.34
C TYR A 311 13.17 -7.42 1.46
N HIS A 312 13.20 -6.49 0.52
CA HIS A 312 14.09 -5.33 0.62
C HIS A 312 13.66 -4.43 1.79
N ARG A 313 14.64 -3.88 2.51
CA ARG A 313 14.40 -2.96 3.62
C ARG A 313 14.78 -1.55 3.16
N THR A 314 13.80 -0.66 3.08
CA THR A 314 13.99 0.76 2.79
C THR A 314 13.25 1.55 3.85
N ARG A 315 13.96 2.42 4.60
CA ARG A 315 13.31 3.29 5.58
C ARG A 315 12.66 4.45 4.84
N THR A 316 11.35 4.36 4.64
CA THR A 316 10.58 5.36 3.88
C THR A 316 9.14 5.45 4.40
N ILE A 317 8.53 6.62 4.19
CA ILE A 317 7.11 6.87 4.38
C ILE A 317 6.24 6.33 3.24
N SER A 318 6.82 5.96 2.10
CA SER A 318 6.05 5.58 0.91
C SER A 318 5.33 4.23 1.02
N TYR A 319 5.84 3.25 1.79
CA TYR A 319 5.25 1.90 1.84
C TYR A 319 5.53 1.04 3.06
#